data_AF-A0A7S2LFC6-F1
#
_entry.id   AF-A0A7S2LFC6-F1
#
_cell.length_a   1.000
_cell.length_b   1.000
_cell.length_c   1.000
_cell.angle_alpha   90.00
_cell.angle_beta   90.00
_cell.angle_gamma   90.00
#
_symmetry.space_group_name_H-M   'P 1'
#
loop_
_entity.id
_entity.type
_entity.pdbx_description
1 polymer ?
#
loop_
_entity_poly.entity_id
_entity_poly.type
_entity_poly.pdbx_seq_one_letter_code
_entity_poly.pdbx_strand_id
1 'polypeptide(L)'
;QERMVNVPLEITEVLHQQLVLDMDHAVKNARDEDEKKSLDFGAFVRLAPCYSGGGGGANSAIYKYFDDEIFATNAEFVYTFDAPKMFEEDEEELKCSVIVMTKTGHRAAMKELKKMVGN
;
A
#
# COMPACT_ATOMS: atom_id res chain seq x y z
N GLN A 1 -5.07 2.45 -2.98
CA GLN A 1 -6.22 3.01 -3.73
C GLN A 1 -5.67 4.03 -4.71
N GLU A 2 -6.11 4.05 -5.97
CA GLU A 2 -5.66 5.07 -6.91
C GLU A 2 -6.35 6.40 -6.60
N ARG A 3 -5.58 7.48 -6.49
CA ARG A 3 -6.07 8.80 -6.08
C ARG A 3 -5.33 9.89 -6.84
N MET A 4 -5.92 11.08 -6.92
CA MET A 4 -5.18 12.24 -7.38
C MET A 4 -4.02 12.52 -6.42
N VAL A 5 -2.86 12.88 -6.95
CA VAL A 5 -1.62 13.10 -6.16
C VAL A 5 -1.77 14.21 -5.12
N ASN A 6 -2.74 15.11 -5.29
CA ASN A 6 -3.01 16.23 -4.40
C ASN A 6 -4.02 15.92 -3.28
N VAL A 7 -4.47 14.68 -3.14
CA VAL A 7 -5.35 14.30 -2.02
C VAL A 7 -4.55 14.43 -0.70
N PRO A 8 -5.06 15.16 0.31
CA PRO A 8 -4.39 15.31 1.60
C PRO A 8 -4.16 13.97 2.31
N LEU A 9 -3.05 13.86 3.06
CA LEU A 9 -2.67 12.63 3.77
C LEU A 9 -3.64 12.28 4.90
N GLU A 10 -4.31 13.29 5.48
CA GLU A 10 -5.39 13.16 6.45
C GLU A 10 -6.51 12.25 5.91
N ILE A 11 -6.89 12.46 4.64
CA ILE A 11 -7.96 11.69 4.01
C ILE A 11 -7.48 10.26 3.74
N THR A 12 -6.23 10.11 3.28
CA THR A 12 -5.65 8.78 3.03
C THR A 12 -5.58 7.95 4.31
N GLU A 13 -5.18 8.54 5.44
CA GLU A 13 -5.13 7.85 6.74
C GLU A 13 -6.52 7.34 7.15
N VAL A 14 -7.54 8.21 7.09
CA VAL A 14 -8.91 7.85 7.44
C VAL A 14 -9.47 6.75 6.53
N LEU A 15 -9.23 6.83 5.22
CA LEU A 15 -9.69 5.82 4.27
C LEU A 15 -9.09 4.44 4.55
N HIS A 16 -7.78 4.38 4.82
CA HIS A 16 -7.11 3.13 5.16
C HIS A 16 -7.60 2.53 6.47
N GLN A 17 -7.87 3.37 7.48
CA GLN A 17 -8.43 2.90 8.75
C GLN A 17 -9.85 2.37 8.58
N GLN A 18 -10.70 3.07 7.83
CA GLN A 18 -12.07 2.65 7.59
C GLN A 18 -12.14 1.29 6.87
N LEU A 19 -11.28 1.08 5.86
CA LEU A 19 -11.22 -0.20 5.16
C LEU A 19 -10.95 -1.38 6.12
N VAL A 20 -9.98 -1.21 7.03
CA VAL A 20 -9.65 -2.25 8.01
C VAL A 20 -10.80 -2.47 9.01
N LEU A 21 -11.49 -1.40 9.41
CA LEU A 21 -12.67 -1.51 10.28
C LEU A 21 -13.80 -2.28 9.60
N ASP A 22 -14.04 -2.03 8.31
CA ASP A 22 -15.07 -2.72 7.55
C ASP A 22 -14.74 -4.21 7.39
N MET A 23 -13.47 -4.55 7.15
CA MET A 23 -13.01 -5.95 7.12
C MET A 23 -13.16 -6.63 8.48
N ASP A 24 -12.76 -5.95 9.56
CA ASP A 24 -12.88 -6.48 10.93
C ASP A 24 -14.35 -6.68 11.31
N HIS A 25 -15.22 -5.79 10.85
CA HIS A 25 -16.65 -5.91 11.00
C HIS A 25 -17.20 -7.13 10.21
N ALA A 26 -16.76 -7.33 8.97
CA ALA A 26 -17.17 -8.48 8.16
C ALA A 26 -16.77 -9.81 8.82
N VAL A 27 -15.51 -9.94 9.25
CA VAL A 27 -15.00 -11.13 9.94
C VAL A 27 -15.74 -11.39 11.25
N LYS A 28 -16.06 -10.35 12.02
CA LYS A 28 -16.76 -10.48 13.31
C LYS A 28 -18.22 -10.91 13.16
N ASN A 29 -18.87 -10.53 12.06
CA ASN A 29 -20.29 -10.80 11.81
C ASN A 29 -20.52 -11.95 10.83
N ALA A 30 -19.48 -12.72 10.48
CA ALA A 30 -19.61 -13.94 9.70
C ALA A 30 -20.53 -14.94 10.42
N ARG A 31 -21.36 -15.66 9.66
CA ARG A 31 -22.38 -16.59 10.18
C ARG A 31 -21.78 -17.91 10.64
N ASP A 32 -20.70 -18.33 9.98
CA ASP A 32 -19.99 -19.57 10.28
C ASP A 32 -18.46 -19.41 10.10
N GLU A 33 -17.71 -20.43 10.50
CA GLU A 33 -16.24 -20.42 10.46
C GLU A 33 -15.68 -20.50 9.03
N ASP A 34 -16.44 -20.97 8.05
CA ASP A 34 -15.99 -21.04 6.66
C ASP A 34 -16.11 -19.66 6.00
N GLU A 35 -17.22 -18.95 6.22
CA GLU A 35 -17.40 -17.55 5.84
C GLU A 35 -16.33 -16.67 6.49
N LYS A 36 -16.05 -16.89 7.79
CA LYS A 36 -15.02 -16.15 8.52
C LYS A 36 -13.63 -16.32 7.91
N LYS A 37 -13.23 -17.53 7.54
CA LYS A 37 -11.94 -17.79 6.86
C LYS A 37 -11.90 -17.15 5.48
N SER A 38 -13.02 -17.11 4.76
CA SER A 38 -13.09 -16.46 3.44
C SER A 38 -12.94 -14.94 3.51
N LEU A 39 -13.29 -14.33 4.66
CA LEU A 39 -13.21 -12.89 4.91
C LEU A 39 -11.90 -12.47 5.61
N ASP A 40 -11.14 -13.43 6.17
CA ASP A 40 -9.83 -13.17 6.76
C ASP A 40 -8.74 -13.30 5.68
N PHE A 41 -8.44 -12.18 5.04
CA PHE A 41 -7.54 -12.12 3.90
C PHE A 41 -6.06 -12.39 4.24
N GLY A 42 -5.67 -12.38 5.52
CA GLY A 42 -4.31 -12.72 6.01
C GLY A 42 -3.18 -11.74 5.64
N ALA A 43 -3.20 -11.20 4.43
CA ALA A 43 -2.25 -10.24 3.89
C ALA A 43 -2.95 -9.21 2.99
N PHE A 44 -2.37 -8.01 2.93
CA PHE A 44 -2.72 -6.96 1.99
C PHE A 44 -1.64 -6.90 0.91
N VAL A 45 -2.08 -6.89 -0.35
CA VAL A 45 -1.20 -6.71 -1.51
C VAL A 45 -1.47 -5.35 -2.10
N ARG A 46 -0.46 -4.49 -2.12
CA ARG A 46 -0.52 -3.14 -2.67
C ARG A 46 0.37 -3.07 -3.91
N LEU A 47 -0.25 -2.78 -5.06
CA LEU A 47 0.46 -2.41 -6.28
C LEU A 47 0.77 -0.92 -6.23
N ALA A 48 2.05 -0.54 -6.19
CA ALA A 48 2.52 0.81 -6.01
C ALA A 48 3.34 1.25 -7.24
N PRO A 49 2.84 2.17 -8.07
CA PRO A 49 3.61 2.77 -9.14
C PRO A 49 4.83 3.50 -8.58
N CYS A 50 5.99 3.25 -9.15
CA CYS A 50 7.25 3.86 -8.74
C CYS A 50 8.18 4.08 -9.92
N TYR A 51 9.27 4.79 -9.68
CA TYR A 51 10.31 5.09 -10.65
C TYR A 51 11.66 4.58 -10.13
N SER A 52 12.62 4.34 -11.03
CA SER A 52 14.00 4.06 -10.62
C SER A 52 14.60 5.28 -9.92
N GLY A 53 15.03 5.13 -8.67
CA GLY A 53 15.81 6.16 -7.99
C GLY A 53 17.29 6.04 -8.36
N GLY A 54 17.93 7.19 -8.56
CA GLY A 54 19.31 7.32 -9.05
C GLY A 54 20.44 6.83 -8.14
N GLY A 55 20.15 6.02 -7.11
CA GLY A 55 21.15 5.43 -6.21
C GLY A 55 21.08 3.90 -6.27
N GLY A 56 22.19 3.23 -6.63
CA GLY A 56 22.26 1.78 -6.90
C GLY A 56 22.09 0.83 -5.70
N GLY A 57 21.05 0.99 -4.90
CA GLY A 57 20.64 0.05 -3.85
C GLY A 57 19.31 -0.63 -4.19
N ALA A 58 19.13 -1.88 -3.74
CA ALA A 58 17.93 -2.70 -4.00
C ALA A 58 16.58 -2.12 -3.50
N ASN A 59 16.60 -0.96 -2.82
CA ASN A 59 15.45 -0.23 -2.31
C ASN A 59 15.32 1.19 -2.90
N SER A 60 15.92 1.48 -4.07
CA SER A 60 15.92 2.84 -4.64
C SER A 60 14.61 3.25 -5.32
N ALA A 61 13.50 2.55 -5.15
CA ALA A 61 12.24 2.91 -5.78
C ALA A 61 11.74 4.26 -5.24
N ILE A 62 11.49 5.22 -6.15
CA ILE A 62 10.82 6.48 -5.81
C ILE A 62 9.33 6.27 -6.04
N TYR A 63 8.55 6.22 -4.97
CA TYR A 63 7.12 5.95 -5.05
C TYR A 63 6.34 7.17 -5.55
N LYS A 64 5.35 6.93 -6.43
CA LYS A 64 4.44 7.99 -6.90
C LYS A 64 3.59 8.57 -5.75
N TYR A 65 3.24 7.73 -4.78
CA TYR A 65 2.49 8.12 -3.60
C TYR A 65 3.36 7.96 -2.35
N PHE A 66 3.43 9.00 -1.53
CA PHE A 66 4.27 9.02 -0.34
C PHE A 66 3.91 7.93 0.68
N ASP A 67 2.62 7.62 0.84
CA ASP A 67 2.14 6.55 1.71
C ASP A 67 2.66 5.16 1.30
N ASP A 68 2.94 4.94 0.00
CA ASP A 68 3.53 3.68 -0.47
C ASP A 68 4.97 3.48 0.03
N GLU A 69 5.72 4.54 0.33
CA GLU A 69 7.06 4.44 0.94
C GLU A 69 6.97 3.96 2.42
N ILE A 70 6.00 4.48 3.16
CA ILE A 70 5.71 4.06 4.53
C ILE A 70 5.25 2.60 4.53
N PHE A 71 4.38 2.23 3.58
CA PHE A 71 3.93 0.86 3.42
C PHE A 71 5.05 -0.11 3.07
N ALA A 72 5.95 0.27 2.16
CA ALA A 72 7.10 -0.53 1.79
C ALA A 72 8.04 -0.79 2.98
N THR A 73 8.22 0.21 3.86
CA THR A 73 9.05 0.09 5.06
C THR A 73 8.48 -0.88 6.10
N ASN A 74 7.15 -1.03 6.13
CA ASN A 74 6.44 -1.88 7.08
C ASN A 74 5.96 -3.21 6.44
N ALA A 75 6.44 -3.54 5.24
CA ALA A 75 6.05 -4.71 4.49
C ALA A 75 6.82 -5.96 4.92
N GLU A 76 6.20 -7.13 4.73
CA GLU A 76 6.90 -8.42 4.87
C GLU A 76 7.90 -8.61 3.73
N PHE A 77 7.50 -8.22 2.51
CA PHE A 77 8.38 -8.16 1.37
C PHE A 77 7.89 -7.14 0.35
N VAL A 78 8.83 -6.62 -0.43
CA VAL A 78 8.59 -5.72 -1.55
C VAL A 78 9.28 -6.30 -2.77
N TYR A 79 8.57 -6.37 -3.88
CA TYR A 79 9.11 -6.83 -5.16
C TYR A 79 8.81 -5.80 -6.24
N THR A 80 9.83 -5.33 -6.96
CA THR A 80 9.66 -4.31 -8.01
C THR A 80 9.95 -4.92 -9.37
N PHE A 81 9.08 -4.62 -10.34
CA PHE A 81 9.23 -5.05 -11.72
C PHE A 81 8.92 -3.90 -12.67
N ASP A 82 9.40 -3.99 -13.91
CA ASP A 82 9.15 -2.97 -14.93
C ASP A 82 7.66 -3.02 -15.33
N ALA A 83 6.99 -1.86 -15.27
CA ALA A 83 5.58 -1.80 -15.63
C ALA A 83 5.43 -2.03 -17.15
N PRO A 84 4.35 -2.70 -17.61
CA PRO A 84 4.08 -2.83 -19.03
C PRO A 84 3.99 -1.43 -19.69
N LYS A 85 4.76 -1.20 -20.75
CA LYS A 85 4.67 0.05 -21.51
C LYS A 85 3.30 0.14 -22.16
N MET A 86 2.55 1.19 -21.85
CA MET A 86 1.23 1.43 -22.44
C MET A 86 1.34 2.20 -23.76
N PHE A 87 2.37 3.04 -23.90
CA PHE A 87 2.66 3.82 -25.11
C PHE A 87 4.16 3.79 -25.46
N GLU A 88 4.49 3.86 -26.76
CA GLU A 88 5.89 3.86 -27.23
C GLU A 88 6.66 5.13 -26.84
N GLU A 89 5.97 6.21 -26.47
CA GLU A 89 6.53 7.52 -26.10
C GLU A 89 6.71 7.72 -24.58
N ASP A 90 6.42 6.71 -23.74
CA ASP A 90 6.66 6.83 -22.30
C ASP A 90 8.18 6.82 -22.02
N GLU A 91 8.77 8.01 -21.88
CA GLU A 91 10.21 8.23 -21.64
C GLU A 91 10.66 7.84 -20.23
N GLU A 92 9.76 7.80 -19.24
CA GLU A 92 10.09 7.41 -17.87
C GLU A 92 9.96 5.90 -17.69
N GLU A 93 11.00 5.25 -17.16
CA GLU A 93 10.96 3.84 -16.74
C GLU A 93 10.00 3.66 -15.54
N LEU A 94 8.70 3.67 -15.82
CA LEU A 94 7.67 3.37 -14.85
C LEU A 94 7.84 1.92 -14.40
N LYS A 95 7.93 1.73 -13.08
CA LYS A 95 7.98 0.43 -12.42
C LYS A 95 6.76 0.26 -11.54
N CYS A 96 6.52 -0.98 -11.14
CA CYS A 96 5.49 -1.31 -10.18
C CYS A 96 6.13 -2.11 -9.04
N SER A 97 5.97 -1.62 -7.82
CA SER A 97 6.32 -2.34 -6.61
C SER A 97 5.08 -3.07 -6.09
N VAL A 98 5.19 -4.38 -5.93
CA VAL A 98 4.26 -5.21 -5.17
C VAL A 98 4.70 -5.17 -3.71
N ILE A 99 3.94 -4.48 -2.88
CA ILE A 99 4.16 -4.38 -1.45
C ILE A 99 3.20 -5.35 -0.76
N VAL A 100 3.73 -6.34 -0.06
CA VAL A 100 2.92 -7.31 0.68
C VAL A 100 3.09 -7.10 2.18
N MET A 101 1.98 -6.86 2.86
CA MET A 101 1.97 -6.55 4.29
C MET A 101 0.95 -7.40 5.03
N THR A 102 1.28 -7.79 6.25
CA THR A 102 0.32 -8.35 7.19
C THR A 102 -0.57 -7.25 7.77
N LYS A 103 -1.67 -7.63 8.43
CA LYS A 103 -2.50 -6.68 9.19
C LYS A 103 -1.72 -5.94 10.28
N THR A 104 -0.71 -6.60 10.87
CA THR A 104 0.23 -5.98 11.81
C THR A 104 1.11 -4.93 11.14
N GLY A 105 1.69 -5.24 9.97
CA GLY A 105 2.47 -4.27 9.18
C GLY A 105 1.62 -3.05 8.77
N HIS A 106 0.41 -3.28 8.28
CA HIS A 106 -0.51 -2.19 7.93
C HIS A 106 -0.83 -1.28 9.13
N ARG A 107 -1.10 -1.86 10.31
CA ARG A 107 -1.35 -1.09 11.53
C ARG A 107 -0.14 -0.29 11.99
N ALA A 108 1.08 -0.80 11.78
CA ALA A 108 2.32 -0.06 12.05
C ALA A 108 2.47 1.13 11.09
N ALA A 109 2.29 0.89 9.79
CA ALA A 109 2.31 1.94 8.77
C ALA A 109 1.30 3.07 9.05
N MET A 110 0.07 2.72 9.48
CA MET A 110 -0.94 3.73 9.86
C MET A 110 -0.51 4.59 11.05
N LYS A 111 0.19 4.01 12.03
CA LYS A 111 0.74 4.79 13.16
C LYS A 111 1.83 5.75 12.70
N GLU A 112 2.64 5.35 11.73
CA GLU A 112 3.68 6.21 11.15
C GLU A 112 3.08 7.33 10.31
N LEU A 113 2.12 7.01 9.44
CA LEU A 113 1.40 7.99 8.64
C LEU A 113 0.73 9.05 9.53
N LYS A 114 0.07 8.62 10.61
CA LYS A 114 -0.58 9.51 11.57
C LYS A 114 0.39 10.49 12.26
N LYS A 115 1.64 10.07 12.54
CA LYS A 115 2.66 10.97 13.12
C LYS A 115 3.03 12.09 12.16
N MET A 116 2.96 11.84 10.85
CA MET A 116 3.32 12.83 9.83
C MET A 116 2.18 13.81 9.53
N VAL A 117 0.93 13.39 9.77
CA VAL A 117 -0.27 14.21 9.61
C VAL A 117 -0.52 15.14 10.81
N GLY A 118 -0.09 14.74 12.01
CA GLY A 118 -0.45 15.39 13.28
C GLY A 118 0.45 16.52 13.79
N ASN A 119 1.16 17.26 12.91
CA ASN A 119 1.94 18.45 13.30
C ASN A 119 1.23 19.74 12.90
#